data_AF-A0A922LSL9-F1
#
_entry.id   AF-A0A922LSL9-F1
#
_cell.length_a   1.000
_cell.length_b   1.000
_cell.length_c   1.000
_cell.angle_alpha   90.00
_cell.angle_beta   90.00
_cell.angle_gamma   90.00
#
_symmetry.space_group_name_H-M   'P 1'
#
loop_
_entity.id
_entity.type
_entity.pdbx_description
1 polymer ?
#
loop_
_entity_poly.entity_id
_entity_poly.type
_entity_poly.pdbx_seq_one_letter_code
_entity_poly.pdbx_strand_id
1 'polypeptide(L)'
;MTQEELDIYRSTQPSEYTLYFVPLVWALDMVTKAREEGYIRFDRAVEILTNEITSFRSKLGTIFAYDWVNPPLVYTQTVTIAVYGYFGTCLLAWQYLDPSKGYEGHDVDIYVPIFGLLRFFFYIGWLKVAESLINPFGEDVDDFEIEYLIERNLQLRLTGYSAFSEIF
;
A
#
# COMPACT_ATOMS: atom_id res chain seq x y z
N MET A 1 7.31 12.97 -18.62
CA MET A 1 8.63 12.57 -19.14
C MET A 1 8.64 12.94 -20.62
N THR A 2 9.64 13.68 -21.06
CA THR A 2 9.80 14.00 -22.48
C THR A 2 10.30 12.76 -23.23
N GLN A 3 10.24 12.78 -24.57
CA GLN A 3 10.75 11.67 -25.37
C GLN A 3 12.25 11.45 -25.15
N GLU A 4 13.02 12.55 -25.06
CA GLU A 4 14.46 12.50 -24.79
C GLU A 4 14.78 11.88 -23.44
N GLU A 5 14.08 12.32 -22.37
CA GLU A 5 14.23 11.74 -21.03
C GLU A 5 13.90 10.24 -21.03
N LEU A 6 12.87 9.84 -21.78
CA LEU A 6 12.47 8.43 -21.89
C LEU A 6 13.54 7.58 -22.58
N ASP A 7 14.21 8.12 -23.59
CA ASP A 7 15.28 7.42 -24.31
C ASP A 7 16.54 7.27 -23.44
N ILE A 8 16.88 8.30 -22.65
CA ILE A 8 17.96 8.23 -21.64
C ILE A 8 17.61 7.22 -20.55
N TYR A 9 16.38 7.26 -20.04
CA TYR A 9 15.92 6.33 -19.01
C TYR A 9 16.05 4.87 -19.47
N ARG A 10 15.60 4.57 -20.69
CA ARG A 10 15.65 3.20 -21.26
C ARG A 10 17.06 2.71 -21.58
N SER A 11 17.99 3.62 -21.87
CA SER A 11 19.39 3.28 -22.13
C SER A 11 20.25 3.18 -20.86
N THR A 12 19.71 3.58 -19.71
CA THR A 12 20.41 3.51 -18.42
C THR A 12 20.52 2.07 -17.94
N GLN A 13 21.73 1.62 -17.60
CA GLN A 13 21.99 0.29 -17.04
C GLN A 13 22.05 0.34 -15.50
N PRO A 14 21.72 -0.75 -14.81
CA PRO A 14 21.19 -2.02 -15.32
C PRO A 14 19.69 -1.96 -15.67
N SER A 15 19.30 -2.57 -16.79
CA SER A 15 17.89 -2.62 -17.23
C SER A 15 17.04 -3.64 -16.47
N GLU A 16 17.65 -4.46 -15.62
CA GLU A 16 16.99 -5.54 -14.88
C GLU A 16 16.23 -5.05 -13.65
N TYR A 17 16.51 -3.83 -13.18
CA TYR A 17 15.95 -3.28 -11.96
C TYR A 17 15.05 -2.09 -12.26
N THR A 18 14.06 -1.85 -11.39
CA THR A 18 13.22 -0.66 -11.47
C THR A 18 14.04 0.59 -11.15
N LEU A 19 14.28 1.41 -12.16
CA LEU A 19 15.09 2.62 -12.06
C LEU A 19 14.31 3.85 -11.56
N TYR A 20 13.39 3.68 -10.59
CA TYR A 20 12.52 4.75 -10.08
C TYR A 20 13.28 5.97 -9.53
N PHE A 21 14.53 5.78 -9.11
CA PHE A 21 15.38 6.82 -8.55
C PHE A 21 16.05 7.72 -9.61
N VAL A 22 16.08 7.31 -10.89
CA VAL A 22 16.80 8.03 -11.95
C VAL A 22 16.32 9.48 -12.11
N PRO A 23 15.01 9.78 -12.18
CA PRO A 23 14.55 11.17 -12.22
C PRO A 23 14.96 12.01 -11.01
N LEU A 24 15.18 11.39 -9.85
CA LEU A 24 15.63 12.09 -8.63
C LEU A 24 17.12 12.42 -8.70
N VAL A 25 17.92 11.55 -9.32
CA VAL A 25 19.34 11.84 -9.63
C VAL A 25 19.44 13.01 -10.60
N TRP A 26 18.59 13.05 -11.63
CA TRP A 26 18.53 14.20 -12.54
C TRP A 26 18.11 15.48 -11.82
N ALA A 27 17.16 15.41 -10.88
CA ALA A 27 16.79 16.56 -10.07
C ALA A 27 17.96 17.07 -9.21
N LEU A 28 18.76 16.18 -8.61
CA LEU A 28 19.96 16.55 -7.87
C LEU A 28 21.05 17.18 -8.76
N ASP A 29 21.23 16.63 -9.97
CA ASP A 29 22.15 17.19 -10.97
C ASP A 29 21.72 18.60 -11.39
N MET A 30 20.43 18.83 -11.60
CA MET A 30 19.88 20.16 -11.88
C MET A 30 20.12 21.17 -10.76
N VAL A 31 20.02 20.75 -9.49
CA VAL A 31 20.36 21.62 -8.34
C VAL A 31 21.85 21.98 -8.36
N THR A 32 22.72 21.02 -8.66
CA THR A 32 24.17 21.25 -8.76
C THR A 32 24.50 22.24 -9.88
N LYS A 33 23.94 22.03 -11.08
CA LYS A 33 24.10 22.96 -12.21
C LYS A 33 23.60 24.36 -11.91
N ALA A 34 22.43 24.47 -11.27
CA ALA A 34 21.88 25.77 -10.87
C ALA A 34 22.76 26.52 -9.86
N ARG A 35 23.56 25.80 -9.05
CA ARG A 35 24.56 26.40 -8.17
C ARG A 35 25.78 26.88 -8.96
N GLU A 36 26.30 26.07 -9.87
CA GLU A 36 27.45 26.39 -10.73
C GLU A 36 27.18 27.60 -11.63
N GLU A 37 25.96 27.69 -12.17
CA GLU A 37 25.50 28.80 -13.02
C GLU A 37 25.11 30.05 -12.23
N GLY A 38 25.14 29.99 -10.89
CA GLY A 38 24.88 31.14 -10.01
C GLY A 38 23.40 31.48 -9.79
N TYR A 39 22.46 30.67 -10.28
CA TYR A 39 21.03 30.82 -9.97
C TYR A 39 20.76 30.60 -8.48
N ILE A 40 21.47 29.66 -7.85
CA ILE A 40 21.42 29.44 -6.40
C ILE A 40 22.64 30.11 -5.75
N ARG A 41 22.40 31.14 -4.95
CA ARG A 41 23.47 31.98 -4.36
C ARG A 41 24.12 31.40 -3.11
N PHE A 42 23.39 30.59 -2.34
CA PHE A 42 23.80 30.14 -1.01
C PHE A 42 23.90 28.61 -0.96
N ASP A 43 25.01 28.10 -0.43
CA ASP A 43 25.22 26.65 -0.28
C ASP A 43 24.17 26.02 0.64
N ARG A 44 23.66 26.78 1.62
CA ARG A 44 22.56 26.33 2.47
C ARG A 44 21.28 26.02 1.68
N ALA A 45 21.00 26.76 0.61
CA ALA A 45 19.83 26.50 -0.22
C ALA A 45 19.99 25.20 -1.02
N VAL A 46 21.20 24.93 -1.53
CA VAL A 46 21.55 23.65 -2.17
C VAL A 46 21.34 22.50 -1.19
N GLU A 47 21.87 22.60 0.03
CA GLU A 47 21.74 21.57 1.06
C GLU A 47 20.26 21.26 1.38
N ILE A 48 19.43 22.30 1.54
CA ILE A 48 17.99 22.12 1.80
C ILE A 48 17.31 21.40 0.63
N LEU A 49 17.56 21.81 -0.61
CA LEU A 49 16.97 21.17 -1.80
C LEU A 49 17.40 19.71 -1.93
N THR A 50 18.69 19.42 -1.74
CA THR A 50 19.23 18.06 -1.77
C THR A 50 18.61 17.19 -0.68
N ASN A 51 18.42 17.73 0.53
CA ASN A 51 17.80 17.02 1.64
C ASN A 51 16.33 16.69 1.37
N GLU A 52 15.56 17.62 0.81
CA GLU A 52 14.15 17.38 0.45
C GLU A 52 14.01 16.34 -0.67
N ILE A 53 14.85 16.40 -1.71
CA ILE A 53 14.86 15.39 -2.78
C ILE A 53 15.23 14.01 -2.23
N THR A 54 16.23 13.94 -1.34
CA THR A 54 16.65 12.68 -0.71
C THR A 54 15.58 12.14 0.24
N SER A 55 14.90 13.02 0.98
CA SER A 55 13.75 12.66 1.83
C SER A 55 12.61 12.05 1.00
N PHE A 56 12.30 12.66 -0.15
CA PHE A 56 11.33 12.11 -1.09
C PHE A 56 11.76 10.74 -1.65
N ARG A 57 13.03 10.59 -2.04
CA ARG A 57 13.61 9.30 -2.46
C ARG A 57 13.43 8.22 -1.38
N SER A 58 13.68 8.56 -0.11
CA SER A 58 13.53 7.62 1.01
C SER A 58 12.08 7.16 1.17
N LYS A 59 11.09 8.04 0.99
CA LYS A 59 9.66 7.66 1.02
C LYS A 59 9.29 6.69 -0.09
N LEU A 60 9.78 6.92 -1.31
CA LEU A 60 9.61 5.97 -2.42
C LEU A 60 10.31 4.64 -2.15
N GLY A 61 11.50 4.67 -1.54
CA GLY A 61 12.23 3.48 -1.12
C GLY A 61 11.46 2.67 -0.07
N THR A 62 10.73 3.32 0.84
CA THR A 62 9.84 2.64 1.79
C THR A 62 8.70 1.92 1.08
N ILE A 63 8.06 2.55 0.10
CA ILE A 63 7.00 1.90 -0.69
C ILE A 63 7.56 0.67 -1.43
N PHE A 64 8.71 0.83 -2.07
CA PHE A 64 9.41 -0.28 -2.74
C PHE A 64 9.76 -1.41 -1.76
N ALA A 65 10.17 -1.09 -0.53
CA ALA A 65 10.49 -2.09 0.49
C ALA A 65 9.25 -2.88 0.95
N TYR A 66 8.08 -2.23 1.07
CA TYR A 66 6.83 -2.91 1.39
C TYR A 66 6.37 -3.85 0.28
N ASP A 67 6.56 -3.48 -0.98
CA ASP A 67 6.28 -4.34 -2.13
C ASP A 67 7.26 -5.52 -2.22
N TRP A 68 8.55 -5.26 -1.99
CA TRP A 68 9.61 -6.26 -2.06
C TRP A 68 9.53 -7.29 -0.91
N VAL A 69 9.23 -6.82 0.30
CA VAL A 69 9.19 -7.66 1.51
C VAL A 69 7.75 -7.80 2.01
N ASN A 70 7.03 -8.73 1.39
CA ASN A 70 5.71 -9.12 1.84
C ASN A 70 5.76 -9.88 3.18
N PRO A 71 4.69 -9.84 4.00
CA PRO A 71 4.57 -10.69 5.18
C PRO A 71 4.85 -12.16 4.82
N PRO A 72 5.56 -12.92 5.66
CA PRO A 72 5.87 -14.31 5.37
C PRO A 72 4.59 -15.10 5.06
N LEU A 73 4.58 -15.82 3.94
CA LEU A 73 3.42 -16.58 3.48
C LEU A 73 2.90 -17.57 4.55
N VAL A 74 3.81 -18.13 5.36
CA VAL A 74 3.44 -19.04 6.45
C VAL A 74 2.55 -18.37 7.50
N TYR A 75 2.66 -17.06 7.72
CA TYR A 75 1.83 -16.35 8.69
C TYR A 75 0.39 -16.23 8.22
N THR A 76 0.20 -15.81 6.96
CA THR A 76 -1.15 -15.74 6.37
C THR A 76 -1.78 -17.14 6.32
N GLN A 77 -1.02 -18.13 5.85
CA GLN A 77 -1.49 -19.53 5.79
C GLN A 77 -1.88 -20.09 7.16
N THR A 78 -1.06 -19.89 8.18
CA THR A 78 -1.32 -20.43 9.53
C THR A 78 -2.62 -19.84 10.09
N VAL A 79 -2.83 -18.54 9.93
CA VAL A 79 -4.05 -17.88 10.42
C VAL A 79 -5.28 -18.35 9.64
N THR A 80 -5.20 -18.46 8.31
CA THR A 80 -6.29 -18.98 7.48
C THR A 80 -6.65 -20.42 7.87
N ILE A 81 -5.66 -21.30 8.03
CA ILE A 81 -5.88 -22.69 8.45
C ILE A 81 -6.53 -22.75 9.83
N ALA A 82 -6.09 -21.91 10.78
CA ALA A 82 -6.67 -21.88 12.12
C ALA A 82 -8.15 -21.45 12.10
N VAL A 83 -8.47 -20.36 11.39
CA VAL A 83 -9.84 -19.84 11.29
C VAL A 83 -10.74 -20.84 10.55
N TYR A 84 -10.28 -21.38 9.42
CA TYR A 84 -11.09 -22.31 8.61
C TYR A 84 -11.20 -23.68 9.29
N GLY A 85 -10.15 -24.16 9.96
CA GLY A 85 -10.20 -25.38 10.75
C GLY A 85 -11.18 -25.29 11.91
N TYR A 86 -11.16 -24.16 12.64
CA TYR A 86 -12.15 -23.88 13.69
C TYR A 86 -13.58 -23.97 13.15
N PHE A 87 -13.89 -23.27 12.06
CA PHE A 87 -15.24 -23.32 11.49
C PHE A 87 -15.59 -24.67 10.85
N GLY A 88 -14.61 -25.36 10.25
CA GLY A 88 -14.78 -26.72 9.76
C GLY A 88 -15.24 -27.68 10.85
N THR A 89 -14.69 -27.57 12.07
CA THR A 89 -15.18 -28.35 13.22
C THR A 89 -16.52 -27.84 13.75
N CYS A 90 -16.74 -26.52 13.77
CA CYS A 90 -18.01 -25.93 14.21
C CYS A 90 -19.20 -26.34 13.34
N LEU A 91 -19.00 -26.59 12.05
CA LEU A 91 -20.06 -27.10 11.16
C LEU A 91 -20.66 -28.42 11.65
N LEU A 92 -19.85 -29.28 12.28
CA LEU A 92 -20.31 -30.52 12.89
C LEU A 92 -20.77 -30.31 14.34
N ALA A 93 -20.01 -29.51 15.10
CA ALA A 93 -20.25 -29.34 16.54
C ALA A 93 -21.46 -28.46 16.88
N TRP A 94 -21.89 -27.55 16.00
CA TRP A 94 -23.03 -26.64 16.24
C TRP A 94 -24.33 -27.11 15.60
N GLN A 95 -24.41 -28.37 15.15
CA GLN A 95 -25.67 -28.95 14.72
C GLN A 95 -26.59 -29.11 15.94
N TYR A 96 -27.84 -28.66 15.82
CA TYR A 96 -28.85 -29.00 16.81
C TYR A 96 -29.14 -30.50 16.70
N LEU A 97 -28.99 -31.20 17.83
CA LEU A 97 -29.30 -32.62 17.94
C LEU A 97 -30.75 -32.79 18.37
N ASP A 98 -31.32 -33.95 18.05
CA ASP A 98 -32.69 -34.32 18.45
C ASP A 98 -32.85 -34.24 19.98
N PRO A 99 -33.66 -33.28 20.50
CA PRO A 99 -33.83 -33.10 21.94
C PRO A 99 -34.43 -34.31 22.65
N SER A 100 -35.16 -35.16 21.93
CA SER A 100 -35.76 -36.37 22.49
C SER A 100 -34.74 -37.42 22.94
N LYS A 101 -33.50 -37.32 22.45
CA LYS A 101 -32.39 -38.23 22.81
C LYS A 101 -31.66 -37.83 24.09
N GLY A 102 -31.96 -36.66 24.66
CA GLY A 102 -31.43 -36.22 25.96
C GLY A 102 -29.91 -36.03 25.99
N TYR A 103 -29.31 -35.58 24.89
CA TYR A 103 -27.88 -35.22 24.87
C TYR A 103 -27.64 -33.97 25.71
N GLU A 104 -26.66 -34.02 26.60
CA GLU A 104 -26.30 -32.89 27.47
C GLU A 104 -25.98 -31.64 26.64
N GLY A 105 -26.61 -30.50 26.98
CA GLY A 105 -26.41 -29.23 26.29
C GLY A 105 -27.15 -29.08 24.95
N HIS A 106 -27.98 -30.06 24.54
CA HIS A 106 -28.75 -30.03 23.30
C HIS A 106 -30.27 -30.15 23.56
N ASP A 107 -30.76 -29.40 24.54
CA ASP A 107 -32.19 -29.43 24.94
C ASP A 107 -33.10 -28.57 24.06
N VAL A 108 -32.52 -27.70 23.22
CA VAL A 108 -33.23 -26.72 22.41
C VAL A 108 -32.78 -26.80 20.97
N ASP A 109 -33.73 -26.91 20.04
CA ASP A 109 -33.51 -26.81 18.60
C ASP A 109 -34.18 -25.54 18.06
N ILE A 110 -33.36 -24.54 17.69
CA ILE A 110 -33.82 -23.27 17.12
C ILE A 110 -33.77 -23.30 15.59
N TYR A 111 -33.37 -24.43 14.99
CA TYR A 111 -33.13 -24.66 13.56
C TYR A 111 -31.99 -23.81 12.95
N VAL A 112 -31.85 -22.54 13.34
CA VAL A 112 -30.82 -21.61 12.89
C VAL A 112 -29.85 -21.29 14.04
N PRO A 113 -28.53 -21.54 13.89
CA PRO A 113 -27.55 -21.27 14.93
C PRO A 113 -27.14 -19.79 14.96
N ILE A 114 -28.01 -18.90 15.44
CA ILE A 114 -27.82 -17.43 15.41
C ILE A 114 -26.49 -17.00 16.06
N PHE A 115 -26.15 -17.53 17.24
CA PHE A 115 -24.88 -17.19 17.92
C PHE A 115 -23.66 -17.78 17.19
N GLY A 116 -23.81 -18.91 16.51
CA GLY A 116 -22.78 -19.49 15.66
C GLY A 116 -22.49 -18.62 14.44
N LEU A 117 -23.55 -18.11 13.80
CA LEU A 117 -23.44 -17.14 12.71
C LEU A 117 -22.81 -15.82 13.16
N LEU A 118 -23.18 -15.32 14.34
CA LEU A 118 -22.55 -14.12 14.91
C LEU A 118 -21.04 -14.31 15.09
N ARG A 119 -20.61 -15.44 15.67
CA ARG A 119 -19.19 -15.79 15.82
C ARG A 119 -18.51 -15.92 14.45
N PHE A 120 -19.19 -16.52 13.48
CA PHE A 120 -18.69 -16.62 12.10
C PHE A 120 -18.39 -15.25 11.52
N PHE A 121 -19.35 -14.32 11.55
CA PHE A 121 -19.14 -12.96 11.04
C PHE A 121 -18.01 -12.24 11.76
N PHE A 122 -17.86 -12.42 13.08
CA PHE A 122 -16.78 -11.78 13.82
C PHE A 122 -15.39 -12.28 13.40
N TYR A 123 -15.17 -13.59 13.41
CA TYR A 123 -13.84 -14.15 13.11
C TYR A 123 -13.49 -14.10 11.61
N ILE A 124 -14.44 -14.38 10.73
CA ILE A 124 -14.22 -14.24 9.28
C ILE A 124 -14.09 -12.77 8.91
N GLY A 125 -14.92 -11.90 9.48
CA GLY A 125 -14.79 -10.45 9.27
C GLY A 125 -13.42 -9.95 9.69
N TRP A 126 -12.92 -10.38 10.85
CA TRP A 126 -11.58 -9.99 11.31
C TRP A 126 -10.47 -10.52 10.40
N LEU A 127 -10.57 -11.77 9.92
CA LEU A 127 -9.66 -12.30 8.89
C LEU A 127 -9.70 -11.47 7.61
N LYS A 128 -10.90 -11.09 7.15
CA LYS A 128 -11.11 -10.31 5.92
C LYS A 128 -10.53 -8.89 6.01
N VAL A 129 -10.59 -8.26 7.18
CA VAL A 129 -9.92 -6.96 7.41
C VAL A 129 -8.40 -7.08 7.26
N ALA A 130 -7.80 -8.17 7.75
CA ALA A 130 -6.37 -8.37 7.57
C ALA A 130 -6.02 -8.67 6.09
N GLU A 131 -6.87 -9.41 5.39
CA GLU A 131 -6.71 -9.69 3.96
C GLU A 131 -6.83 -8.44 3.09
N SER A 132 -7.75 -7.51 3.38
CA SER A 132 -7.88 -6.27 2.60
C SER A 132 -6.69 -5.32 2.79
N LEU A 133 -6.10 -5.30 4.00
CA LEU A 133 -4.97 -4.42 4.31
C LEU A 133 -3.61 -4.97 3.88
N ILE A 134 -3.53 -6.21 3.38
CA ILE A 134 -2.26 -6.84 3.04
C ILE A 134 -1.59 -6.16 1.84
N ASN A 135 -2.39 -5.66 0.89
CA ASN A 135 -1.93 -4.92 -0.26
C ASN A 135 -2.85 -3.70 -0.51
N PRO A 136 -2.59 -2.57 0.15
CA PRO A 136 -3.44 -1.38 0.06
C PRO A 136 -3.24 -0.58 -1.24
N PHE A 137 -2.46 -1.10 -2.19
CA PHE A 137 -2.17 -0.48 -3.49
C PHE A 137 -2.84 -1.21 -4.65
N GLY A 138 -3.88 -2.02 -4.36
CA GLY A 138 -4.67 -2.73 -5.36
C GLY A 138 -5.77 -1.88 -5.97
N GLU A 139 -6.85 -2.54 -6.37
CA GLU A 139 -8.05 -1.95 -6.97
C GLU A 139 -9.29 -2.15 -6.09
N ASP A 140 -9.12 -2.59 -4.84
CA ASP A 140 -10.23 -2.74 -3.91
C ASP A 140 -10.78 -1.36 -3.50
N VAL A 141 -12.06 -1.33 -3.11
CA VAL A 141 -12.76 -0.07 -2.77
C VAL A 141 -12.10 0.69 -1.62
N ASP A 142 -11.41 -0.02 -0.72
CA ASP A 142 -10.74 0.55 0.45
C ASP A 142 -9.23 0.81 0.22
N ASP A 143 -8.72 0.55 -1.00
CA ASP A 143 -7.32 0.79 -1.35
C ASP A 143 -7.01 2.28 -1.55
N PHE A 144 -5.72 2.62 -1.56
CA PHE A 144 -5.30 4.00 -1.82
C PHE A 144 -5.59 4.41 -3.25
N GLU A 145 -6.23 5.57 -3.43
CA GLU A 145 -6.43 6.20 -4.75
C GLU A 145 -5.13 6.81 -5.30
N ILE A 146 -4.18 5.96 -5.71
CA ILE A 146 -2.85 6.41 -6.19
C ILE A 146 -2.95 7.26 -7.44
N GLU A 147 -3.85 6.93 -8.37
CA GLU A 147 -4.07 7.71 -9.59
C GLU A 147 -4.51 9.14 -9.26
N TYR A 148 -5.49 9.30 -8.37
CA TYR A 148 -5.95 10.60 -7.89
C TYR A 148 -4.82 11.39 -7.23
N LEU A 149 -4.02 10.75 -6.37
CA LEU A 149 -2.91 11.41 -5.69
C LEU A 149 -1.83 11.91 -6.69
N ILE A 150 -1.52 11.12 -7.72
CA ILE A 150 -0.57 11.50 -8.76
C ILE A 150 -1.10 12.69 -9.56
N GLU A 151 -2.35 12.62 -10.01
CA GLU A 151 -2.96 13.69 -10.81
C GLU A 151 -3.06 14.99 -10.01
N ARG A 152 -3.54 14.91 -8.77
CA ARG A 152 -3.62 16.05 -7.85
C ARG A 152 -2.26 16.71 -7.66
N ASN A 153 -1.21 15.92 -7.40
CA ASN A 153 0.13 16.46 -7.17
C ASN A 153 0.71 17.13 -8.44
N LEU A 154 0.43 16.56 -9.63
CA LEU A 154 0.85 17.16 -10.89
C LEU A 154 0.12 18.47 -11.17
N GLN A 155 -1.20 18.51 -10.98
CA GLN A 155 -2.01 19.71 -11.17
C GLN A 155 -1.59 20.82 -10.22
N LEU A 156 -1.43 20.54 -8.93
CA LEU A 156 -1.00 21.53 -7.93
C LEU A 156 0.37 22.14 -8.27
N ARG A 157 1.31 21.35 -8.79
CA ARG A 157 2.60 21.85 -9.28
C ARG A 157 2.42 22.83 -10.44
N LEU A 158 1.62 22.47 -11.45
CA LEU A 158 1.41 23.28 -12.64
C LEU A 158 0.69 24.60 -12.32
N THR A 159 -0.37 24.53 -11.51
CA THR A 159 -1.12 25.71 -11.06
C THR A 159 -0.29 26.61 -10.16
N GLY A 160 0.52 26.02 -9.26
CA GLY A 160 1.44 26.80 -8.44
C GLY A 160 2.47 27.56 -9.29
N TYR A 161 3.00 26.91 -10.32
CA TYR A 161 3.95 27.53 -11.24
C TYR A 161 3.31 28.68 -12.04
N SER A 162 2.11 28.47 -12.60
CA SER A 162 1.41 29.50 -13.37
C SER A 162 1.08 30.71 -12.49
N ALA A 163 0.59 30.49 -11.27
CA ALA A 163 0.28 31.56 -10.33
C ALA A 163 1.53 32.36 -9.94
N PHE A 164 2.68 31.70 -9.73
CA PHE A 164 3.94 32.40 -9.45
C PHE A 164 4.44 33.22 -10.65
N SER A 165 4.32 32.70 -11.87
CA SER A 165 4.74 33.41 -13.09
C SER A 165 3.84 34.60 -13.47
N GLU A 166 2.62 34.67 -12.93
CA GLU A 166 1.75 35.84 -13.12
C GLU A 166 2.01 36.95 -12.10
N ILE A 167 2.65 36.61 -10.97
CA ILE A 167 2.91 37.55 -9.86
C ILE A 167 4.30 38.21 -9.97
N PHE A 168 5.25 37.60 -10.69
CA PHE A 168 6.62 38.08 -10.87
C PHE A 168 7.01 38.12 -12.35
#